data_AF-L7E826-F1
#
_entry.id   AF-L7E826-F1
#
_cell.length_a   1.000
_cell.length_b   1.000
_cell.length_c   1.000
_cell.angle_alpha   90.00
_cell.angle_beta   90.00
_cell.angle_gamma   90.00
#
_symmetry.space_group_name_H-M   'P 1'
#
loop_
_entity.id
_entity.type
_entity.pdbx_description
1 polymer ?
#
loop_
_entity_poly.entity_id
_entity_poly.type
_entity_poly.pdbx_seq_one_letter_code
_entity_poly.pdbx_strand_id
1 'polypeptide(L)' 'MGKHPDLEELEELVTLTLASPDEIRRSSHDAGVLLFYRQRQEKRWVVAVARRLNGDGFLITAYQTDGIKEGEMLWLK' A
#
# COMPACT_ATOMS: atom_id res chain seq x y z
N MET A 1 9.00 3.16 28.64
CA MET A 1 9.03 2.37 27.38
C MET A 1 7.61 2.33 26.83
N GLY A 2 7.11 3.44 26.30
CA GLY A 2 5.76 3.53 25.75
C GLY A 2 5.83 3.27 24.26
N LYS A 3 6.01 2.00 23.87
CA LYS A 3 5.86 1.61 22.46
C LYS A 3 4.38 1.35 22.23
N HIS A 4 3.74 2.17 21.41
CA HIS A 4 2.38 1.93 20.97
C HIS A 4 2.39 0.64 20.12
N PRO A 5 1.84 -0.48 20.60
CA PRO A 5 1.90 -1.77 19.89
C PRO A 5 1.28 -1.67 18.50
N ASP A 6 0.24 -0.84 18.37
CA ASP A 6 -0.49 -0.62 17.13
C ASP A 6 0.35 0.00 16.01
N LEU A 7 1.38 0.78 16.36
CA LEU A 7 2.23 1.46 15.37
C LEU A 7 3.32 0.53 14.82
N GLU A 8 3.92 -0.31 15.68
CA GLU A 8 4.91 -1.31 15.25
C GLU A 8 4.25 -2.40 14.38
N GLU A 9 3.04 -2.85 14.73
CA GLU A 9 2.27 -3.75 13.85
C GLU A 9 1.95 -3.10 12.49
N LEU A 10 1.65 -1.80 12.48
CA LEU A 10 1.32 -1.10 11.24
C LEU A 10 2.55 -0.94 10.34
N GLU A 11 3.72 -0.65 10.90
CA GLU A 11 4.98 -0.53 10.15
C GLU A 11 5.37 -1.85 9.47
N GLU A 12 5.26 -2.98 10.20
CA GLU A 12 5.48 -4.31 9.63
C GLU A 12 4.48 -4.62 8.51
N LEU A 13 3.19 -4.33 8.72
CA LEU A 13 2.16 -4.53 7.70
C LEU A 13 2.42 -3.68 6.45
N VAL A 14 2.87 -2.44 6.59
CA VAL A 14 3.21 -1.57 5.46
C VAL A 14 4.40 -2.11 4.70
N THR A 15 5.45 -2.53 5.41
CA THR A 15 6.63 -3.18 4.81
C THR A 15 6.23 -4.43 4.01
N LEU A 16 5.39 -5.29 4.59
CA LEU A 16 4.87 -6.48 3.92
C LEU A 16 3.98 -6.15 2.72
N THR A 17 3.23 -5.06 2.79
CA THR A 17 2.36 -4.59 1.68
C THR A 17 3.20 -4.08 0.51
N LEU A 18 4.33 -3.42 0.76
CA LEU A 18 5.26 -2.98 -0.28
C LEU A 18 6.05 -4.15 -0.88
N ALA A 19 6.49 -5.10 -0.05
CA ALA A 19 7.34 -6.21 -0.50
C ALA A 19 6.56 -7.35 -1.18
N SER A 20 5.33 -7.62 -0.72
CA SER A 20 4.47 -8.69 -1.21
C SER A 20 3.00 -8.26 -1.14
N PRO A 21 2.56 -7.32 -2.00
CA PRO A 21 1.14 -6.97 -2.11
C PRO A 21 0.31 -8.20 -2.56
N ASP A 22 -1.01 -8.07 -2.48
CA ASP A 22 -1.97 -8.94 -3.18
C ASP A 22 -2.43 -8.31 -4.51
N GLU A 23 -2.44 -6.98 -4.59
CA GLU A 23 -2.80 -6.22 -5.79
C GLU A 23 -1.97 -4.93 -5.90
N ILE A 24 -1.56 -4.57 -7.11
CA ILE A 24 -0.89 -3.30 -7.41
C ILE A 24 -1.73 -2.55 -8.44
N ARG A 25 -2.07 -1.30 -8.13
CA ARG A 25 -2.71 -0.38 -9.08
C ARG A 25 -1.83 0.81 -9.38
N ARG A 26 -1.89 1.28 -10.62
CA ARG A 26 -1.42 2.62 -10.99
C ARG A 26 -2.51 3.63 -10.73
N SER A 27 -2.16 4.75 -10.10
CA SER A 27 -3.10 5.85 -9.89
C SER A 27 -3.67 6.33 -11.23
N SER A 28 -4.97 6.57 -11.27
CA SER A 28 -5.66 7.16 -12.43
C SER A 28 -5.26 8.62 -12.69
N HIS A 29 -4.70 9.31 -11.70
CA HIS A 29 -4.37 10.73 -11.76
C HIS A 29 -2.87 11.01 -11.93
N ASP A 30 -2.00 10.07 -11.57
CA ASP A 30 -0.54 10.23 -11.66
C ASP A 30 0.11 8.89 -12.01
N ALA A 31 0.65 8.78 -13.22
CA ALA A 31 1.29 7.55 -13.70
C ALA A 31 2.58 7.18 -12.93
N GLY A 32 3.14 8.11 -12.16
CA GLY A 32 4.26 7.89 -11.25
C GLY A 32 3.83 7.39 -9.87
N VAL A 33 2.54 7.28 -9.58
CA VAL A 33 2.03 6.82 -8.27
C VAL A 33 1.44 5.42 -8.38
N LEU A 34 1.90 4.55 -7.48
CA LEU A 34 1.45 3.17 -7.34
C LEU A 34 0.77 2.98 -5.99
N LEU A 35 -0.27 2.15 -5.98
CA LEU A 35 -1.03 1.76 -4.81
C LEU A 35 -0.86 0.26 -4.63
N PHE A 36 -0.23 -0.13 -3.53
CA PHE A 36 0.01 -1.50 -3.13
C PHE A 36 -1.05 -1.90 -2.11
N TYR A 37 -1.86 -2.89 -2.42
CA TYR A 37 -2.93 -3.38 -1.57
C TYR A 37 -2.55 -4.73 -0.99
N ARG A 38 -2.83 -4.91 0.31
CA ARG A 38 -2.76 -6.20 0.98
C ARG A 38 -3.99 -6.41 1.84
N GLN A 39 -4.65 -7.55 1.69
CA GLN A 39 -5.83 -7.87 2.48
C GLN A 39 -5.40 -8.22 3.91
N ARG A 40 -5.99 -7.53 4.90
CA ARG A 40 -5.77 -7.80 6.33
C ARG A 40 -6.90 -8.63 6.92
N GLN A 41 -8.14 -8.31 6.55
CA GLN A 41 -9.35 -9.02 6.97
C GLN A 41 -10.37 -9.01 5.81
N GLU A 42 -11.52 -9.66 6.00
CA GLU A 42 -12.61 -9.58 5.02
C GLU A 42 -13.00 -8.12 4.79
N LYS A 43 -12.89 -7.67 3.53
CA LYS A 43 -13.14 -6.28 3.11
C LYS A 43 -12.34 -5.20 3.87
N ARG A 44 -11.15 -5.53 4.36
CA ARG A 44 -10.21 -4.57 4.96
C ARG A 44 -8.83 -4.76 4.37
N TRP A 45 -8.29 -3.69 3.81
CA TRP A 45 -6.97 -3.64 3.21
C TRP A 45 -6.06 -2.67 3.93
N VAL A 46 -4.79 -3.00 3.94
CA VAL A 46 -3.71 -2.03 4.12
C VAL A 46 -3.30 -1.56 2.73
N VAL A 47 -3.15 -0.25 2.58
CA VAL A 47 -2.70 0.38 1.35
C VAL A 47 -1.43 1.15 1.62
N ALA A 48 -0.39 0.85 0.85
CA ALA A 48 0.82 1.67 0.78
C ALA A 48 0.81 2.41 -0.56
N VAL A 49 0.84 3.74 -0.53
CA VAL A 49 0.88 4.59 -1.72
C VAL A 49 2.31 5.09 -1.88
N ALA A 50 2.97 4.71 -2.96
CA ALA A 50 4.35 5.09 -3.22
C ALA A 50 4.48 5.81 -4.56
N ARG A 51 5.39 6.78 -4.61
CA ARG A 51 5.80 7.41 -5.87
C ARG A 51 7.03 6.68 -6.40
N ARG A 52 6.95 6.24 -7.65
CA ARG A 52 8.08 5.72 -8.40
C ARG A 52 8.87 6.88 -9.00
N LEU A 53 10.18 6.83 -8.84
CA LEU A 53 11.17 7.66 -9.50
C LEU A 53 11.98 6.78 -10.46
N ASN A 54 12.85 7.37 -11.27
CA ASN A 54 13.67 6.64 -12.25
C ASN A 54 14.67 5.70 -11.57
N GLY A 55 14.22 4.49 -11.19
CA GLY A 55 15.01 3.48 -10.50
C GLY A 55 14.89 3.47 -8.98
N ASP A 56 14.07 4.35 -8.40
CA ASP A 56 13.88 4.46 -6.94
C ASP A 56 12.41 4.81 -6.62
N GLY A 57 12.08 5.07 -5.36
CA GLY A 57 10.78 5.57 -4.96
C GLY A 57 10.72 5.92 -3.48
N PHE A 58 9.61 6.53 -3.08
CA PHE A 58 9.34 6.79 -1.68
C PHE A 58 7.87 6.53 -1.36
N LEU A 59 7.63 6.09 -0.13
CA LEU A 59 6.28 5.96 0.41
C LEU A 59 5.71 7.37 0.64
N ILE A 60 4.58 7.67 0.00
CA ILE A 60 3.83 8.92 0.21
C ILE A 60 3.02 8.81 1.50
N THR A 61 2.24 7.74 1.61
CA THR A 61 1.35 7.49 2.76
C THR A 61 0.96 6.02 2.82
N ALA A 62 0.57 5.55 4.00
CA ALA A 62 -0.09 4.27 4.15
C ALA A 62 -1.27 4.38 5.11
N TYR A 63 -2.35 3.66 4.82
CA TYR A 63 -3.57 3.69 5.61
C TYR A 63 -4.40 2.41 5.40
N GLN A 64 -5.36 2.19 6.29
CA GLN A 64 -6.33 1.11 6.15
C GLN A 64 -7.59 1.60 5.43
N THR A 65 -8.18 0.76 4.59
CA THR A 65 -9.40 1.07 3.85
C THR A 65 -10.27 -0.17 3.68
N ASP A 66 -11.55 0.04 3.42
CA ASP A 66 -12.56 -0.95 3.08
C ASP A 66 -12.95 -0.89 1.59
N GLY A 67 -12.18 -0.18 0.77
CA GLY A 67 -12.38 -0.07 -0.66
C GLY A 67 -11.08 -0.03 -1.46
N ILE A 68 -11.12 -0.60 -2.66
CA ILE A 68 -10.03 -0.50 -3.63
C ILE A 68 -10.27 0.71 -4.52
N LYS A 69 -9.28 1.60 -4.65
CA LYS A 69 -9.39 2.78 -5.52
C LYS A 69 -9.39 2.42 -6.99
N GLU A 70 -10.08 3.21 -7.80
CA GLU A 70 -10.00 3.16 -9.26
C GLU A 70 -8.58 3.45 -9.76
N GLY A 71 -8.24 2.85 -10.90
CA GLY A 71 -6.90 2.88 -11.48
C GLY A 71 -6.65 1.66 -12.35
N GLU A 72 -5.55 1.65 -13.06
CA GLU A 72 -5.15 0.49 -13.85
C GLU A 72 -4.57 -0.57 -12.92
N MET A 73 -5.10 -1.79 -12.99
CA MET A 73 -4.55 -2.94 -12.30
C MET A 73 -3.28 -3.39 -13.03
N LEU A 74 -2.13 -3.21 -12.39
CA LEU A 74 -0.84 -3.64 -12.92
C LEU A 74 -0.52 -5.09 -12.56
N TRP A 75 -1.03 -5.54 -11.40
CA TRP A 75 -0.77 -6.87 -10.90
C TRP A 75 -1.86 -7.31 -9.92
N LEU A 76 -2.21 -8.59 -9.98
CA LEU A 76 -3.09 -9.30 -9.04
C LEU A 76 -2.49 -10.69 -8.84
N LYS A 77 -2.35 -11.11 -7.58
CA LYS A 77 -1.80 -12.41 -7.20
C LYS A 77 -2.69 -13.58 -7.62
#